data_AF-A0A925SMW4-F1
#
_entry.id   AF-A0A925SMW4-F1
#
_cell.length_a   1.000
_cell.length_b   1.000
_cell.length_c   1.000
_cell.angle_alpha   90.00
_cell.angle_beta   90.00
_cell.angle_gamma   90.00
#
_symmetry.space_group_name_H-M   'P 1'
#
loop_
_entity.id
_entity.type
_entity.pdbx_description
1 polymer ?
#
loop_
_entity_poly.entity_id
_entity_poly.type
_entity_poly.pdbx_seq_one_letter_code
_entity_poly.pdbx_strand_id
1 'polypeptide(L)'
;MAQLPVRLRDLLKREVCLEISRAHIEAALNQVEQEATELKKTRPPFLFLHAKPMRTEFETRQAGAVESLAALSRGLQDVAAAQPRIRTWVEDDLETFLRDSQPAYMQGLATHRYPDDWQRAVLRFDQRVAGFRATLGQVQAVLGTVPTGTVLASHAGAFEQLMPARQWGALLDYEFLFFNRLADLQRRAAELGGDTLKRTPDHQFATQVSQWARMDADMVRRGMLELRARLELAAMDARALYVAEAALAGGGAARSFVFPMWEALRQLMRLEIQPEEVESIVAETEHMVAAAGG
;
A
#
# COMPACT_ATOMS: atom_id res chain seq x y z
N MET A 1 -9.85 1.03 -24.14
CA MET A 1 -9.03 0.93 -22.91
C MET A 1 -9.78 0.04 -21.93
N ALA A 2 -9.11 -0.90 -21.28
CA ALA A 2 -9.75 -1.70 -20.23
C ALA A 2 -10.26 -0.77 -19.11
N GLN A 3 -11.46 -1.04 -18.60
CA GLN A 3 -12.04 -0.27 -17.51
C GLN A 3 -11.19 -0.46 -16.25
N LEU A 4 -10.86 0.62 -15.56
CA LEU A 4 -10.08 0.56 -14.32
C LEU A 4 -10.83 -0.27 -13.26
N PRO A 5 -10.14 -1.15 -12.53
CA PRO A 5 -10.73 -1.83 -11.37
C PRO A 5 -11.32 -0.80 -10.39
N VAL A 6 -12.51 -1.10 -9.85
CA VAL A 6 -13.23 -0.20 -8.94
C VAL A 6 -12.34 0.22 -7.77
N ARG A 7 -11.69 -0.74 -7.11
CA ARG A 7 -10.77 -0.48 -5.99
C ARG A 7 -9.62 0.46 -6.36
N LEU A 8 -9.01 0.28 -7.54
CA LEU A 8 -7.93 1.16 -7.99
C LEU A 8 -8.44 2.58 -8.23
N ARG A 9 -9.62 2.74 -8.85
CA ARG A 9 -10.26 4.04 -9.03
C ARG A 9 -10.53 4.72 -7.69
N ASP A 10 -11.06 3.99 -6.72
CA ASP A 10 -11.36 4.52 -5.39
C ASP A 10 -10.09 4.94 -4.65
N LEU A 11 -9.02 4.14 -4.72
CA LEU A 11 -7.73 4.49 -4.12
C LEU A 11 -7.12 5.75 -4.77
N LEU A 12 -7.17 5.86 -6.10
CA LEU A 12 -6.71 7.06 -6.81
C LEU A 12 -7.53 8.30 -6.43
N LYS A 13 -8.86 8.16 -6.28
CA LYS A 13 -9.71 9.25 -5.79
C LYS A 13 -9.32 9.69 -4.38
N ARG A 14 -9.13 8.73 -3.47
CA ARG A 14 -8.72 8.99 -2.08
C ARG A 14 -7.37 9.72 -2.03
N GLU A 15 -6.41 9.27 -2.83
CA GLU A 15 -5.11 9.94 -2.96
C GLU A 15 -5.24 11.40 -3.38
N VAL A 16 -6.04 11.67 -4.43
CA VAL A 16 -6.27 13.04 -4.89
C VAL A 16 -7.01 13.87 -3.85
N CYS A 17 -8.02 13.32 -3.17
CA CYS A 17 -8.71 14.02 -2.09
C CYS A 17 -7.76 14.39 -0.94
N LEU A 18 -6.82 13.50 -0.57
CA LEU A 18 -5.79 13.81 0.41
C LEU A 18 -4.87 14.94 -0.05
N GLU A 19 -4.49 14.98 -1.33
CA GLU A 19 -3.71 16.10 -1.89
C GLU A 19 -4.46 17.42 -1.86
N ILE A 20 -5.75 17.43 -2.22
CA ILE A 20 -6.62 18.61 -2.17
C ILE A 20 -6.76 19.10 -0.72
N SER A 21 -7.09 18.20 0.20
CA SER A 21 -7.24 18.52 1.62
C SER A 21 -5.94 19.05 2.22
N ARG A 22 -4.80 18.47 1.87
CA ARG A 22 -3.49 19.00 2.27
C ARG A 22 -3.31 20.44 1.82
N ALA A 23 -3.58 20.74 0.55
CA ALA A 23 -3.45 22.10 0.02
C ALA A 23 -4.40 23.08 0.72
N HIS A 24 -5.63 22.66 1.03
CA HIS A 24 -6.58 23.48 1.79
C HIS A 24 -6.12 23.72 3.23
N ILE A 25 -5.62 22.70 3.92
CA ILE A 25 -5.08 22.81 5.29
C ILE A 25 -3.86 23.74 5.30
N GLU A 26 -2.93 23.58 4.36
CA GLU A 26 -1.74 24.44 4.24
C GLU A 26 -2.14 25.90 3.98
N ALA A 27 -3.12 26.15 3.11
CA ALA A 27 -3.64 27.50 2.86
C ALA A 27 -4.32 28.10 4.10
N ALA A 28 -5.16 27.34 4.79
CA ALA A 28 -5.84 27.77 6.01
C ALA A 28 -4.85 28.04 7.14
N LEU A 29 -3.81 27.20 7.28
CA LEU A 29 -2.78 27.36 8.30
C LEU A 29 -2.00 28.66 8.07
N ASN A 30 -1.58 28.93 6.83
CA ASN A 30 -0.94 30.19 6.47
C ASN A 30 -1.82 31.41 6.79
N GLN A 31 -3.13 31.32 6.54
CA GLN A 31 -4.07 32.40 6.86
C GLN A 31 -4.18 32.63 8.36
N VAL A 32 -4.38 31.58 9.17
CA VAL A 32 -4.49 31.70 10.63
C VAL A 32 -3.18 32.17 11.25
N GLU A 33 -2.02 31.78 10.71
CA GLU A 33 -0.71 32.28 11.16
C GLU A 33 -0.55 33.80 10.90
N GLN A 34 -1.02 34.27 9.75
CA GLN A 34 -1.05 35.70 9.43
C GLN A 34 -1.98 36.44 10.38
N GLU A 35 -3.22 35.96 10.56
CA GLU A 35 -4.21 36.53 11.49
C GLU A 35 -3.69 36.57 12.93
N ALA A 36 -3.06 35.49 13.41
CA ALA A 36 -2.46 35.43 14.75
C ALA A 36 -1.30 36.42 14.90
N THR A 37 -0.52 36.64 13.84
CA THR A 37 0.57 37.62 13.82
C THR A 37 0.02 39.05 13.85
N GLU A 38 -1.04 39.33 13.09
CA GLU A 38 -1.73 40.62 13.12
C GLU A 38 -2.40 40.88 14.49
N LEU A 39 -3.02 39.88 15.09
CA LEU A 39 -3.63 39.96 16.42
C LEU A 39 -2.59 40.31 17.49
N LYS A 40 -1.38 39.74 17.39
CA LYS A 40 -0.26 40.08 18.28
C LYS A 40 0.21 41.53 18.09
N LYS A 41 0.26 42.02 16.85
CA LYS A 41 0.65 43.41 16.53
C LYS A 41 -0.40 44.42 16.98
N THR A 42 -1.68 44.06 16.89
CA THR A 42 -2.82 44.91 17.27
C THR A 42 -3.19 44.81 18.74
N ARG A 43 -2.40 44.06 19.54
CA ARG A 43 -2.60 43.93 20.99
C ARG A 43 -2.62 45.32 21.64
N PRO A 44 -3.74 45.72 22.28
CA PRO A 44 -3.81 47.00 22.99
C PRO A 44 -2.74 47.07 24.09
N PRO A 45 -1.97 48.17 24.18
CA PRO A 45 -1.04 48.37 25.27
C PRO A 45 -1.82 48.39 26.59
N PHE A 46 -1.30 47.72 27.61
CA PHE A 46 -1.98 47.59 28.90
C PHE A 46 -3.42 47.07 28.77
N LEU A 47 -3.64 46.00 28.00
CA LEU A 47 -4.96 45.37 27.82
C LEU A 47 -5.76 45.19 29.13
N PHE A 48 -5.07 44.95 30.26
CA PHE A 48 -5.66 44.87 31.60
C PHE A 48 -6.22 46.19 32.17
N LEU A 49 -6.18 47.30 31.42
CA LEU A 49 -6.80 48.59 31.73
C LEU A 49 -8.04 48.88 30.86
N HIS A 50 -8.21 48.17 29.74
CA HIS A 50 -9.34 48.39 28.82
C HIS A 50 -10.67 47.88 29.37
N ALA A 51 -11.79 48.29 28.77
CA ALA A 51 -13.11 47.81 29.16
C ALA A 51 -13.21 46.27 29.04
N LYS A 52 -13.90 45.63 30.00
CA LYS A 52 -14.13 44.17 30.02
C LYS A 52 -14.50 43.55 28.66
N PRO A 53 -15.46 44.11 27.87
CA PRO A 53 -15.82 43.53 26.57
C PRO A 53 -14.64 43.45 25.58
N MET A 54 -13.78 44.47 25.55
CA MET A 54 -12.63 44.53 24.64
C MET A 54 -11.55 43.50 25.03
N ARG A 55 -11.36 43.24 26.33
CA ARG A 55 -10.44 42.20 26.79
C ARG A 55 -10.95 40.82 26.43
N THR A 56 -12.22 40.55 26.71
CA THR A 56 -12.83 39.26 26.41
C THR A 56 -12.83 38.98 24.92
N GLU A 57 -13.12 39.97 24.07
CA GLU A 57 -13.07 39.80 22.61
C GLU A 57 -11.65 39.46 22.12
N PHE A 58 -10.63 40.16 22.61
CA PHE A 58 -9.24 39.88 22.25
C PHE A 58 -8.78 38.50 22.73
N GLU A 59 -9.07 38.15 23.98
CA GLU A 59 -8.74 36.86 24.58
C GLU A 59 -9.44 35.70 23.84
N THR A 60 -10.72 35.87 23.48
CA THR A 60 -11.47 34.86 22.71
C THR A 60 -10.91 34.69 21.31
N ARG A 61 -10.59 35.78 20.59
CA ARG A 61 -9.95 35.67 19.26
C ARG A 61 -8.58 35.03 19.33
N GLN A 62 -7.79 35.36 20.36
CA GLN A 62 -6.48 34.75 20.57
C GLN A 62 -6.59 33.25 20.87
N ALA A 63 -7.51 32.86 21.75
CA ALA A 63 -7.76 31.46 22.06
C ALA A 63 -8.23 30.68 20.82
N GLY A 64 -9.18 31.25 20.06
CA GLY A 64 -9.67 30.66 18.81
C GLY A 64 -8.56 30.45 17.79
N ALA A 65 -7.69 31.44 17.57
CA ALA A 65 -6.56 31.31 16.67
C ALA A 65 -5.58 30.20 17.10
N VAL A 66 -5.29 30.07 18.41
CA VAL A 66 -4.43 28.99 18.94
C VAL A 66 -5.07 27.63 18.72
N GLU A 67 -6.37 27.49 18.98
CA GLU A 67 -7.11 26.24 18.77
C GLU A 67 -7.15 25.86 17.28
N SER A 68 -7.41 26.82 16.39
CA SER A 68 -7.39 26.59 14.94
C SER A 68 -6.01 26.18 14.43
N LEU A 69 -4.92 26.82 14.89
CA LEU A 69 -3.56 26.41 14.54
C LEU A 69 -3.27 24.97 14.99
N ALA A 70 -3.66 24.61 16.21
CA ALA A 70 -3.46 23.27 16.73
C ALA A 70 -4.26 22.22 15.94
N ALA A 71 -5.52 22.52 15.60
CA ALA A 71 -6.37 21.63 14.82
C ALA A 71 -5.84 21.43 13.38
N LEU A 72 -5.49 22.52 12.68
CA LEU A 72 -4.94 22.47 11.32
C LEU A 72 -3.59 21.76 11.28
N SER A 73 -2.72 22.01 12.25
CA SER A 73 -1.42 21.31 12.36
C SER A 73 -1.61 19.81 12.57
N ARG A 74 -2.60 19.40 13.36
CA ARG A 74 -2.95 17.99 13.55
C ARG A 74 -3.48 17.37 12.26
N GLY A 75 -4.42 18.02 11.58
CA GLY A 75 -4.92 17.54 10.29
C GLY A 75 -3.81 17.35 9.25
N LEU A 76 -2.83 18.26 9.21
CA LEU A 76 -1.66 18.11 8.33
C LEU A 76 -0.81 16.87 8.69
N GLN A 77 -0.63 16.60 9.98
CA GLN A 77 0.08 15.40 10.45
C GLN A 77 -0.67 14.11 10.08
N ASP A 78 -2.00 14.11 10.23
CA ASP A 78 -2.84 12.97 9.89
C ASP A 78 -2.78 12.66 8.38
N VAL A 79 -2.90 13.70 7.54
CA VAL A 79 -2.74 13.56 6.09
C VAL A 79 -1.33 13.08 5.72
N ALA A 80 -0.29 13.63 6.35
CA ALA A 80 1.09 13.22 6.10
C ALA A 80 1.36 11.75 6.50
N ALA A 81 0.68 11.24 7.52
CA ALA A 81 0.76 9.84 7.95
C ALA A 81 -0.01 8.90 7.01
N ALA A 82 -1.16 9.32 6.49
CA ALA A 82 -2.02 8.53 5.61
C ALA A 82 -1.49 8.43 4.16
N GLN A 83 -0.98 9.54 3.62
CA GLN A 83 -0.56 9.65 2.22
C GLN A 83 0.43 8.55 1.74
N PRO A 84 1.51 8.22 2.45
CA PRO A 84 2.45 7.18 1.99
C PRO A 84 1.81 5.79 1.92
N ARG A 85 0.83 5.49 2.79
CA ARG A 85 0.13 4.20 2.79
C ARG A 85 -0.80 4.09 1.59
N ILE A 86 -1.61 5.12 1.34
CA ILE A 86 -2.51 5.17 0.18
C ILE A 86 -1.71 5.05 -1.11
N ARG A 87 -0.63 5.82 -1.23
CA ARG A 87 0.29 5.76 -2.37
C ARG A 87 0.81 4.34 -2.62
N THR A 88 1.25 3.65 -1.57
CA THR A 88 1.72 2.27 -1.68
C THR A 88 0.62 1.34 -2.21
N TRP A 89 -0.62 1.49 -1.75
CA TRP A 89 -1.75 0.70 -2.24
C TRP A 89 -2.14 1.02 -3.68
N VAL A 90 -2.12 2.30 -4.07
CA VAL A 90 -2.34 2.73 -5.46
C VAL A 90 -1.28 2.12 -6.37
N GLU A 91 -0.01 2.24 -6.00
CA GLU A 91 1.12 1.70 -6.75
C GLU A 91 0.99 0.17 -6.92
N ASP A 92 0.61 -0.54 -5.86
CA ASP A 92 0.40 -1.99 -5.88
C ASP A 92 -0.76 -2.42 -6.79
N ASP A 93 -1.93 -1.77 -6.67
CA ASP A 93 -3.11 -2.13 -7.45
C ASP A 93 -2.95 -1.70 -8.92
N LEU A 94 -2.30 -0.57 -9.18
CA LEU A 94 -1.97 -0.12 -10.53
C LEU A 94 -1.02 -1.10 -11.20
N GLU A 95 0.06 -1.50 -10.53
CA GLU A 95 0.99 -2.45 -11.13
C GLU A 95 0.30 -3.78 -11.41
N THR A 96 -0.54 -4.29 -10.51
CA THR A 96 -1.34 -5.51 -10.75
C THR A 96 -2.22 -5.36 -12.01
N PHE A 97 -2.93 -4.23 -12.13
CA PHE A 97 -3.72 -3.92 -13.32
C PHE A 97 -2.87 -3.91 -14.60
N LEU A 98 -1.68 -3.28 -14.55
CA LEU A 98 -0.77 -3.23 -15.70
C LEU A 98 -0.25 -4.62 -16.09
N ARG A 99 0.12 -5.45 -15.11
CA ARG A 99 0.58 -6.83 -15.32
C ARG A 99 -0.48 -7.70 -16.00
N ASP A 100 -1.75 -7.47 -15.71
CA ASP A 100 -2.85 -8.29 -16.21
C ASP A 100 -3.52 -7.74 -17.47
N SER A 101 -3.54 -6.42 -17.65
CA SER A 101 -4.32 -5.74 -18.70
C SER A 101 -3.48 -5.02 -19.75
N GLN A 102 -2.17 -4.82 -19.53
CA GLN A 102 -1.31 -4.06 -20.44
C GLN A 102 -0.14 -4.90 -20.98
N PRO A 103 -0.30 -5.54 -22.16
CA PRO A 103 0.77 -6.32 -22.78
C PRO A 103 2.06 -5.52 -23.03
N ALA A 104 1.94 -4.21 -23.32
CA ALA A 104 3.10 -3.34 -23.52
C ALA A 104 3.95 -3.16 -22.25
N TYR A 105 3.33 -3.21 -21.07
CA TYR A 105 4.05 -3.18 -19.80
C TYR A 105 4.87 -4.46 -19.63
N MET A 106 4.23 -5.61 -19.80
CA MET A 106 4.87 -6.92 -19.70
C MET A 106 6.02 -7.09 -20.70
N GLN A 107 5.83 -6.69 -21.95
CA GLN A 107 6.86 -6.76 -22.98
C GLN A 107 8.04 -5.83 -22.66
N GLY A 108 7.77 -4.63 -22.14
CA GLY A 108 8.82 -3.69 -21.75
C GLY A 108 9.63 -4.18 -20.55
N LEU A 109 9.00 -4.82 -19.56
CA LEU A 109 9.71 -5.48 -18.47
C LEU A 109 10.57 -6.66 -18.97
N ALA A 110 10.00 -7.53 -19.82
CA ALA A 110 10.72 -8.66 -20.39
C ALA A 110 11.95 -8.25 -21.20
N THR A 111 11.95 -7.04 -21.78
CA THR A 111 13.07 -6.45 -22.55
C THR A 111 13.93 -5.49 -21.72
N HIS A 112 13.83 -5.55 -20.38
CA HIS A 112 14.62 -4.76 -19.43
C HIS A 112 14.54 -3.25 -19.63
N ARG A 113 13.45 -2.76 -20.23
CA ARG A 113 13.29 -1.35 -20.59
C ARG A 113 13.07 -0.45 -19.38
N TYR A 114 12.48 -0.96 -18.30
CA TYR A 114 11.99 -0.18 -17.15
C TYR A 114 12.74 -0.54 -15.85
N PRO A 115 13.90 0.06 -15.57
CA PRO A 115 14.71 -0.26 -14.39
C PRO A 115 13.99 0.01 -13.06
N ASP A 116 13.26 1.12 -12.94
CA ASP A 116 12.57 1.47 -11.69
C ASP A 116 11.40 0.49 -11.42
N ASP A 117 10.76 -0.04 -12.47
CA ASP A 117 9.67 -1.02 -12.33
C ASP A 117 10.20 -2.42 -11.96
N TRP A 118 11.39 -2.78 -12.43
CA TRP A 118 12.08 -4.00 -11.97
C TRP A 118 12.47 -3.91 -10.49
N GLN A 119 13.01 -2.77 -10.05
CA GLN A 119 13.31 -2.54 -8.63
C GLN A 119 12.04 -2.61 -7.78
N ARG A 120 10.93 -2.03 -8.26
CA ARG A 120 9.63 -2.13 -7.62
C ARG A 120 9.15 -3.57 -7.50
N ALA A 121 9.32 -4.38 -8.55
CA ALA A 121 8.96 -5.80 -8.52
C ALA A 121 9.76 -6.58 -7.46
N VAL A 122 11.06 -6.29 -7.29
CA VAL A 122 11.90 -6.87 -6.22
C VAL A 122 11.34 -6.50 -4.85
N LEU A 123 11.07 -5.21 -4.60
CA LEU A 123 10.56 -4.73 -3.31
C LEU A 123 9.20 -5.32 -2.99
N ARG A 124 8.31 -5.39 -3.98
CA ARG A 124 6.99 -6.00 -3.86
C ARG A 124 7.09 -7.49 -3.53
N PHE A 125 7.98 -8.22 -4.20
CA PHE A 125 8.22 -9.63 -3.90
C PHE A 125 8.69 -9.82 -2.44
N ASP A 126 9.69 -9.05 -2.01
CA ASP A 126 10.21 -9.08 -0.64
C ASP A 126 9.09 -8.78 0.39
N GLN A 127 8.21 -7.82 0.08
CA GLN A 127 7.04 -7.51 0.91
C GLN A 127 6.04 -8.67 0.96
N ARG A 128 5.74 -9.35 -0.16
CA ARG A 128 4.83 -10.51 -0.19
C ARG A 128 5.38 -11.68 0.63
N VAL A 129 6.67 -11.95 0.52
CA VAL A 129 7.35 -12.97 1.32
C VAL A 129 7.29 -12.62 2.81
N ALA A 130 7.62 -11.39 3.18
CA ALA A 130 7.58 -10.94 4.56
C ALA A 130 6.16 -11.00 5.17
N GLY A 131 5.15 -10.52 4.45
CA GLY A 131 3.75 -10.57 4.88
C GLY A 131 3.23 -12.00 5.04
N PHE A 132 3.58 -12.90 4.12
CA PHE A 132 3.22 -14.31 4.25
C PHE A 132 3.93 -14.98 5.44
N ARG A 133 5.24 -14.72 5.63
CA ARG A 133 5.99 -15.23 6.78
C ARG A 133 5.38 -14.76 8.11
N ALA A 134 5.03 -13.48 8.20
CA ALA A 134 4.42 -12.89 9.39
C ALA A 134 3.07 -13.55 9.73
N THR A 135 2.19 -13.71 8.74
CA THR A 135 0.87 -14.35 8.94
C THR A 135 1.00 -15.83 9.27
N LEU A 136 1.97 -16.56 8.71
CA LEU A 136 2.29 -17.92 9.18
C LEU A 136 2.77 -17.94 10.64
N GLY A 137 3.44 -16.89 11.11
CA GLY A 137 3.80 -16.70 12.52
C GLY A 137 2.60 -16.52 13.44
N GLN A 138 1.60 -15.75 13.00
CA GLN A 138 0.35 -15.57 13.73
C GLN A 138 -0.44 -16.88 13.82
N VAL A 139 -0.54 -17.62 12.71
CA VAL A 139 -1.14 -18.97 12.71
C VAL A 139 -0.42 -19.89 13.68
N GLN A 140 0.92 -19.91 13.69
CA GLN A 140 1.70 -20.72 14.64
C GLN A 140 1.39 -20.37 16.09
N ALA A 141 1.31 -19.08 16.42
CA ALA A 141 1.05 -18.63 17.78
C ALA A 141 -0.31 -19.13 18.29
N VAL A 142 -1.35 -19.06 17.45
CA VAL A 142 -2.68 -19.55 17.82
C VAL A 142 -2.75 -21.08 17.88
N LEU A 143 -2.01 -21.80 17.04
CA LEU A 143 -1.94 -23.26 17.12
C LEU A 143 -1.38 -23.79 18.46
N GLY A 144 -0.71 -22.95 19.25
CA GLY A 144 -0.27 -23.29 20.60
C GLY A 144 -1.43 -23.35 21.61
N THR A 145 -2.56 -22.71 21.32
CA THR A 145 -3.73 -22.67 22.21
C THR A 145 -4.85 -23.62 21.78
N VAL A 146 -4.75 -24.19 20.57
CA VAL A 146 -5.75 -25.13 20.04
C VAL A 146 -5.52 -26.52 20.64
N PRO A 147 -6.53 -27.17 21.24
CA PRO A 147 -6.39 -28.51 21.79
C PRO A 147 -6.04 -29.56 20.71
N THR A 148 -5.21 -30.52 21.07
CA THR A 148 -4.83 -31.67 20.23
C THR A 148 -6.05 -32.38 19.64
N GLY A 149 -5.99 -32.74 18.36
CA GLY A 149 -7.10 -33.39 17.65
C GLY A 149 -8.26 -32.49 17.25
N THR A 150 -8.23 -31.20 17.62
CA THR A 150 -9.27 -30.23 17.19
C THR A 150 -9.03 -29.80 15.75
N VAL A 151 -10.08 -29.85 14.93
CA VAL A 151 -10.08 -29.32 13.57
C VAL A 151 -9.98 -27.79 13.61
N LEU A 152 -9.13 -27.18 12.78
CA LEU A 152 -8.92 -25.72 12.83
C LEU A 152 -10.20 -24.93 12.57
N ALA A 153 -11.05 -25.36 11.64
CA ALA A 153 -12.30 -24.68 11.34
C ALA A 153 -13.28 -24.65 12.53
N SER A 154 -13.17 -25.57 13.50
CA SER A 154 -14.00 -25.53 14.72
C SER A 154 -13.48 -24.56 15.79
N HIS A 155 -12.29 -23.99 15.63
CA HIS A 155 -11.70 -23.03 16.56
C HIS A 155 -11.69 -21.64 15.92
N ALA A 156 -12.66 -20.79 16.27
CA ALA A 156 -12.90 -19.48 15.65
C ALA A 156 -11.63 -18.63 15.51
N GLY A 157 -10.87 -18.44 16.61
CA GLY A 157 -9.64 -17.66 16.58
C GLY A 157 -8.52 -18.25 15.72
N ALA A 158 -8.50 -19.58 15.50
CA ALA A 158 -7.48 -20.21 14.65
C ALA A 158 -7.87 -20.10 13.17
N PHE A 159 -9.16 -20.28 12.89
CA PHE A 159 -9.72 -20.12 11.56
C PHE A 159 -9.59 -18.68 11.04
N GLU A 160 -9.83 -17.68 11.89
CA GLU A 160 -9.64 -16.26 11.54
C GLU A 160 -8.20 -15.95 11.09
N GLN A 161 -7.19 -16.51 11.78
CA GLN A 161 -5.78 -16.30 11.40
C GLN A 161 -5.38 -16.99 10.09
N LEU A 162 -6.14 -17.99 9.62
CA LEU A 162 -5.89 -18.60 8.31
C LEU A 162 -6.24 -17.66 7.16
N MET A 163 -7.17 -16.72 7.36
CA MET A 163 -7.66 -15.86 6.29
C MET A 163 -6.57 -14.89 5.77
N PRO A 164 -5.86 -14.13 6.63
CA PRO A 164 -4.71 -13.34 6.20
C PRO A 164 -3.59 -14.20 5.60
N ALA A 165 -3.27 -15.35 6.20
CA ALA A 165 -2.24 -16.25 5.68
C ALA A 165 -2.55 -16.74 4.26
N ARG A 166 -3.82 -17.10 4.01
CA ARG A 166 -4.29 -17.50 2.67
C ARG A 166 -4.18 -16.33 1.68
N GLN A 167 -4.56 -15.12 2.08
CA GLN A 167 -4.49 -13.93 1.22
C GLN A 167 -3.04 -13.63 0.81
N TRP A 168 -2.11 -13.60 1.76
CA TRP A 168 -0.69 -13.40 1.47
C TRP A 168 -0.09 -14.55 0.65
N GLY A 169 -0.51 -15.80 0.91
CA GLY A 169 -0.14 -16.94 0.08
C GLY A 169 -0.58 -16.75 -1.37
N ALA A 170 -1.79 -16.22 -1.61
CA ALA A 170 -2.30 -16.00 -2.96
C ALA A 170 -1.56 -14.88 -3.70
N LEU A 171 -1.21 -13.81 -2.97
CA LEU A 171 -0.37 -12.73 -3.50
C LEU A 171 1.02 -13.25 -3.89
N LEU A 172 1.61 -14.13 -3.07
CA LEU A 172 2.90 -14.72 -3.39
C LEU A 172 2.82 -15.70 -4.57
N ASP A 173 1.78 -16.55 -4.63
CA ASP A 173 1.52 -17.42 -5.78
C ASP A 173 1.42 -16.58 -7.07
N TYR A 174 0.77 -15.42 -7.02
CA TYR A 174 0.69 -14.48 -8.14
C TYR A 174 2.07 -13.94 -8.57
N GLU A 175 2.97 -13.63 -7.64
CA GLU A 175 4.33 -13.17 -7.99
C GLU A 175 5.13 -14.24 -8.73
N PHE A 176 5.04 -15.51 -8.31
CA PHE A 176 5.69 -16.62 -9.02
C PHE A 176 5.10 -16.82 -10.43
N LEU A 177 3.78 -16.73 -10.57
CA LEU A 177 3.11 -16.78 -11.88
C LEU A 177 3.52 -15.61 -12.79
N PHE A 178 3.56 -14.40 -12.26
CA PHE A 178 4.01 -13.22 -12.99
C PHE A 178 5.45 -13.39 -13.50
N PHE A 179 6.35 -13.86 -12.64
CA PHE A 179 7.73 -14.12 -13.01
C PHE A 179 7.85 -15.17 -14.13
N ASN A 180 7.09 -16.26 -14.02
CA ASN A 180 7.03 -17.29 -15.06
C ASN A 180 6.45 -16.76 -16.39
N ARG A 181 5.49 -15.81 -16.35
CA ARG A 181 5.01 -15.12 -17.55
C ARG A 181 6.12 -14.30 -18.22
N LEU A 182 6.95 -13.59 -17.46
CA LEU A 182 8.09 -12.85 -18.02
C LEU A 182 9.14 -13.78 -18.64
N ALA A 183 9.46 -14.90 -17.97
CA ALA A 183 10.35 -15.92 -18.51
C ALA A 183 9.85 -16.50 -19.84
N ASP A 184 8.54 -16.76 -19.94
CA ASP A 184 7.92 -17.24 -21.17
C ASP A 184 7.96 -16.17 -22.28
N LEU A 185 7.78 -14.89 -21.95
CA LEU A 185 7.89 -13.79 -22.93
C LEU A 185 9.32 -13.62 -23.44
N GLN A 186 10.32 -13.63 -22.55
CA GLN A 186 11.73 -13.58 -22.95
C GLN A 186 12.09 -14.76 -23.83
N ARG A 187 11.64 -15.97 -23.48
CA ARG A 187 11.90 -17.17 -24.30
C ARG A 187 11.30 -17.09 -25.69
N ARG A 188 10.11 -16.49 -25.83
CA ARG A 188 9.50 -16.26 -27.15
C ARG A 188 10.24 -15.21 -27.96
N ALA A 189 10.81 -14.20 -27.30
CA ALA A 189 11.56 -13.12 -27.93
C ALA A 189 13.01 -13.52 -28.27
N ALA A 190 13.60 -14.45 -27.51
CA ALA A 190 14.93 -14.97 -27.76
C ALA A 190 14.92 -15.93 -28.95
N GLU A 191 15.20 -15.41 -30.14
CA GLU A 191 15.48 -16.24 -31.31
C GLU A 191 16.77 -17.04 -31.07
N LEU A 192 16.64 -18.38 -30.96
CA LEU A 192 17.71 -19.39 -30.92
C LEU A 192 18.95 -19.02 -30.07
N GLY A 193 18.82 -19.16 -28.74
CA GLY A 193 19.99 -19.37 -27.86
C GLY A 193 20.42 -18.17 -27.01
N GLY A 194 19.62 -17.10 -26.93
CA GLY A 194 19.83 -16.04 -25.94
C GLY A 194 19.56 -16.54 -24.52
N ASP A 195 20.33 -16.05 -23.54
CA ASP A 195 20.07 -16.30 -22.13
C ASP A 195 18.71 -15.69 -21.74
N THR A 196 17.81 -16.54 -21.25
CA THR A 196 16.47 -16.14 -20.82
C THR A 196 16.29 -16.46 -19.36
N LEU A 197 15.46 -15.67 -18.69
CA LEU A 197 15.05 -15.91 -17.32
C LEU A 197 14.58 -17.36 -17.10
N LYS A 198 15.14 -17.99 -16.07
CA LYS A 198 14.78 -19.36 -15.69
C LYS A 198 13.42 -19.36 -15.01
N ARG A 199 12.51 -20.24 -15.45
CA ARG A 199 11.24 -20.47 -14.75
C ARG A 199 11.48 -20.97 -13.34
N THR A 200 10.67 -20.49 -12.41
CA THR A 200 10.57 -21.02 -11.04
C THR A 200 9.49 -22.10 -10.98
N PRO A 201 9.58 -23.05 -10.03
CA PRO A 201 8.48 -23.97 -9.77
C PRO A 201 7.18 -23.23 -9.50
N ASP A 202 6.05 -23.79 -9.96
CA ASP A 202 4.75 -23.25 -9.60
C ASP A 202 4.44 -23.62 -8.15
N HIS A 203 4.02 -22.63 -7.37
CA HIS A 203 3.65 -22.79 -5.97
C HIS A 203 2.15 -22.61 -5.79
N GLN A 204 1.61 -23.25 -4.74
CA GLN A 204 0.20 -23.18 -4.36
C GLN A 204 0.08 -22.93 -2.85
N PHE A 205 0.75 -21.88 -2.37
CA PHE A 205 0.77 -21.51 -0.96
C PHE A 205 -0.65 -21.25 -0.44
N ALA A 206 -1.48 -20.52 -1.19
CA ALA A 206 -2.86 -20.22 -0.79
C ALA A 206 -3.72 -21.48 -0.65
N THR A 207 -3.60 -22.40 -1.61
CA THR A 207 -4.34 -23.66 -1.63
C THR A 207 -3.95 -24.53 -0.44
N GLN A 208 -2.66 -24.62 -0.14
CA GLN A 208 -2.17 -25.39 1.00
C GLN A 208 -2.68 -24.83 2.33
N VAL A 209 -2.64 -23.50 2.52
CA VAL A 209 -3.20 -22.86 3.73
C VAL A 209 -4.71 -23.08 3.81
N SER A 210 -5.42 -23.04 2.68
CA SER A 210 -6.87 -23.28 2.65
C SER A 210 -7.24 -24.70 3.10
N GLN A 211 -6.38 -25.68 2.81
CA GLN A 211 -6.60 -27.07 3.24
C GLN A 211 -6.48 -27.24 4.75
N TRP A 212 -5.68 -26.41 5.44
CA TRP A 212 -5.48 -26.48 6.89
C TRP A 212 -6.75 -26.28 7.69
N ALA A 213 -7.73 -25.54 7.17
CA ALA A 213 -9.02 -25.38 7.84
C ALA A 213 -9.72 -26.72 8.15
N ARG A 214 -9.48 -27.74 7.32
CA ARG A 214 -10.09 -29.08 7.45
C ARG A 214 -9.23 -30.09 8.22
N MET A 215 -8.05 -29.68 8.68
CA MET A 215 -7.08 -30.54 9.34
C MET A 215 -7.09 -30.31 10.85
N ASP A 216 -6.60 -31.30 11.60
CA ASP A 216 -6.33 -31.11 13.03
C ASP A 216 -5.09 -30.23 13.27
N ALA A 217 -5.00 -29.67 14.48
CA ALA A 217 -3.92 -28.75 14.86
C ALA A 217 -2.50 -29.33 14.72
N ASP A 218 -2.30 -30.64 14.92
CA ASP A 218 -0.97 -31.26 14.85
C ASP A 218 -0.54 -31.50 13.39
N MET A 219 -1.48 -31.88 12.52
CA MET A 219 -1.27 -31.94 11.08
C MET A 219 -0.93 -30.56 10.52
N VAL A 220 -1.65 -29.51 10.93
CA VAL A 220 -1.36 -28.14 10.50
C VAL A 220 0.01 -27.69 11.00
N ARG A 221 0.38 -28.00 12.24
CA ARG A 221 1.69 -27.63 12.79
C ARG A 221 2.84 -28.23 11.97
N ARG A 222 2.73 -29.51 11.57
CA ARG A 222 3.71 -30.17 10.69
C ARG A 222 3.73 -29.55 9.29
N GLY A 223 2.56 -29.43 8.67
CA GLY A 223 2.43 -28.86 7.33
C GLY A 223 2.92 -27.41 7.25
N MET A 224 2.80 -26.64 8.33
CA MET A 224 3.31 -25.27 8.42
C MET A 224 4.84 -25.21 8.52
N LEU A 225 5.48 -26.12 9.25
CA LEU A 225 6.95 -26.19 9.30
C LEU A 225 7.52 -26.51 7.92
N GLU A 226 6.92 -27.48 7.23
CA GLU A 226 7.29 -27.82 5.85
C GLU A 226 7.04 -26.65 4.89
N LEU A 227 5.89 -25.98 5.01
CA LEU A 227 5.55 -24.83 4.18
C LEU A 227 6.53 -23.68 4.36
N ARG A 228 6.96 -23.40 5.59
CA ARG A 228 7.96 -22.38 5.90
C ARG A 228 9.32 -22.72 5.30
N ALA A 229 9.81 -23.94 5.50
CA ALA A 229 11.08 -24.36 4.91
C ALA A 229 11.06 -24.22 3.38
N ARG A 230 9.95 -24.61 2.74
CA ARG A 230 9.74 -24.45 1.30
C ARG A 230 9.67 -22.98 0.87
N LEU A 231 8.99 -22.14 1.65
CA LEU A 231 8.91 -20.70 1.40
C LEU A 231 10.30 -20.05 1.42
N GLU A 232 11.12 -20.35 2.41
CA GLU A 232 12.47 -19.77 2.53
C GLU A 232 13.34 -20.09 1.31
N LEU A 233 13.36 -21.37 0.91
CA LEU A 233 14.13 -21.81 -0.25
C LEU A 233 13.61 -21.15 -1.54
N ALA A 234 12.30 -21.23 -1.79
CA ALA A 234 11.68 -20.68 -2.99
C ALA A 234 11.84 -19.15 -3.08
N ALA A 235 11.71 -18.45 -1.94
CA ALA A 235 11.89 -17.00 -1.88
C ALA A 235 13.34 -16.60 -2.15
N MET A 236 14.32 -17.31 -1.59
CA MET A 236 15.73 -17.05 -1.84
C MET A 236 16.08 -17.20 -3.33
N ASP A 237 15.66 -18.31 -3.94
CA ASP A 237 15.93 -18.59 -5.35
C ASP A 237 15.26 -17.57 -6.28
N ALA A 238 13.97 -17.30 -6.08
CA ALA A 238 13.24 -16.33 -6.89
C ALA A 238 13.80 -14.91 -6.73
N ARG A 239 14.13 -14.50 -5.50
CA ARG A 239 14.71 -13.19 -5.22
C ARG A 239 16.05 -13.01 -5.93
N ALA A 240 16.91 -14.02 -5.92
CA ALA A 240 18.19 -13.97 -6.63
C ALA A 240 17.99 -13.68 -8.12
N LEU A 241 16.98 -14.29 -8.74
CA LEU A 241 16.65 -14.04 -10.14
C LEU A 241 16.06 -12.64 -10.36
N TYR A 242 15.13 -12.19 -9.52
CA TYR A 242 14.57 -10.83 -9.59
C TYR A 242 15.68 -9.76 -9.53
N VAL A 243 16.64 -9.92 -8.62
CA VAL A 243 17.77 -9.00 -8.47
C VAL A 243 18.69 -9.05 -9.69
N ALA A 244 18.94 -10.24 -10.25
CA ALA A 244 19.73 -10.38 -11.47
C ALA A 244 19.07 -9.66 -12.66
N GLU A 245 17.77 -9.88 -12.88
CA GLU A 245 17.02 -9.20 -13.94
C GLU A 245 16.99 -7.68 -13.75
N ALA A 246 16.79 -7.22 -12.52
CA ALA A 246 16.81 -5.80 -12.20
C ALA A 246 18.20 -5.17 -12.46
N ALA A 247 19.28 -5.92 -12.30
CA ALA A 247 20.64 -5.45 -12.61
C ALA A 247 20.91 -5.36 -14.12
N LEU A 248 20.25 -6.19 -14.93
CA LEU A 248 20.29 -6.10 -16.39
C LEU A 248 19.49 -4.91 -16.93
N ALA A 249 18.49 -4.44 -16.16
CA ALA A 249 17.75 -3.24 -16.47
C ALA A 249 18.62 -1.99 -16.22
N GLY A 250 19.29 -1.53 -17.28
CA GLY A 250 20.24 -0.43 -17.20
C GLY A 250 20.69 0.03 -18.58
N GLY A 251 19.78 0.65 -19.33
CA GLY A 251 20.07 1.11 -20.69
C GLY A 251 18.85 1.56 -21.50
N GLY A 252 17.63 1.33 -20.99
CA GLY A 252 16.40 1.79 -21.63
C GLY A 252 16.21 3.31 -21.57
N ALA A 253 15.55 3.87 -22.59
CA ALA A 253 15.24 5.31 -22.67
C ALA A 253 14.19 5.79 -21.64
N ALA A 254 13.42 4.89 -21.04
CA ALA A 254 12.35 5.23 -20.09
C ALA A 254 12.59 4.52 -18.75
N ARG A 255 12.53 5.25 -17.63
CA ARG A 255 12.84 4.67 -16.32
C ARG A 255 11.72 3.81 -15.73
N SER A 256 10.47 4.18 -15.98
CA SER A 256 9.25 3.51 -15.47
C SER A 256 8.11 3.68 -16.47
N PHE A 257 7.28 2.66 -16.59
CA PHE A 257 5.98 2.67 -17.24
C PHE A 257 4.85 2.96 -16.23
N VAL A 258 5.01 2.50 -14.99
CA VAL A 258 4.03 2.69 -13.91
C VAL A 258 3.85 4.17 -13.59
N PHE A 259 4.94 4.91 -13.43
CA PHE A 259 4.88 6.29 -12.95
C PHE A 259 4.15 7.24 -13.92
N PRO A 260 4.44 7.28 -15.24
CA PRO A 260 3.67 8.12 -16.16
C PRO A 260 2.19 7.75 -16.23
N MET A 261 1.86 6.45 -16.13
CA MET A 261 0.48 5.99 -16.12
C MET A 261 -0.24 6.46 -14.85
N TRP A 262 0.40 6.31 -13.69
CA TRP A 262 -0.14 6.76 -12.42
C TRP A 262 -0.43 8.26 -12.45
N GLU A 263 0.52 9.08 -12.90
CA GLU A 263 0.33 10.52 -13.00
C GLU A 263 -0.85 10.88 -13.91
N ALA A 264 -0.95 10.24 -15.08
CA ALA A 264 -2.06 10.45 -16.01
C ALA A 264 -3.41 10.11 -15.37
N LEU A 265 -3.50 8.98 -14.66
CA LEU A 265 -4.71 8.57 -13.94
C LEU A 265 -5.06 9.52 -12.80
N ARG A 266 -4.06 10.01 -12.07
CA ARG A 266 -4.24 11.00 -11.00
C ARG A 266 -4.83 12.30 -11.54
N GLN A 267 -4.33 12.78 -12.69
CA GLN A 267 -4.90 13.97 -13.36
C GLN A 267 -6.35 13.73 -13.81
N LEU A 268 -6.68 12.53 -14.29
CA LEU A 268 -8.07 12.20 -14.63
C LEU A 268 -8.96 12.20 -13.38
N MET A 269 -8.53 11.61 -12.27
CA MET A 269 -9.33 11.59 -11.03
C MET A 269 -9.57 13.00 -10.47
N ARG A 270 -8.62 13.92 -10.62
CA ARG A 270 -8.82 15.34 -10.26
C ARG A 270 -10.01 15.98 -10.98
N LEU A 271 -10.30 15.57 -12.21
CA LEU A 271 -11.43 16.07 -12.99
C LEU A 271 -12.76 15.41 -12.60
N GLU A 272 -12.72 14.23 -11.99
CA GLU A 272 -13.91 13.48 -11.57
C GLU A 272 -14.40 13.83 -10.16
N ILE A 273 -13.51 14.34 -9.30
CA ILE A 273 -13.83 14.63 -7.90
C ILE A 273 -14.67 15.88 -7.81
N GLN A 274 -15.82 15.75 -7.15
CA GLN A 274 -16.65 16.89 -6.78
C GLN A 274 -16.15 17.47 -5.45
N PRO A 275 -16.03 18.81 -5.32
CA PRO A 275 -15.54 19.44 -4.09
C PRO A 275 -16.31 19.02 -2.83
N GLU A 276 -17.61 18.77 -2.97
CA GLU A 276 -18.53 18.37 -1.90
C GLU A 276 -18.22 16.97 -1.33
N GLU A 277 -17.58 16.09 -2.11
CA GLU A 277 -17.27 14.72 -1.71
C GLU A 277 -15.93 14.62 -0.95
N VAL A 278 -15.08 15.65 -1.03
CA VAL A 278 -13.69 15.59 -0.54
C VAL A 278 -13.62 15.29 0.94
N GLU A 279 -14.39 15.99 1.77
CA GLU A 279 -14.39 15.82 3.23
C GLU A 279 -14.82 14.40 3.63
N SER A 280 -15.89 13.89 3.02
CA SER A 280 -16.39 12.53 3.28
C SER A 280 -15.33 11.48 2.91
N ILE A 281 -14.72 11.61 1.73
CA ILE A 281 -13.70 10.67 1.25
C ILE A 281 -12.47 10.68 2.16
N VAL A 282 -12.07 11.84 2.68
CA VAL A 282 -10.91 11.98 3.58
C VAL A 282 -11.20 11.30 4.91
N ALA A 283 -12.37 11.57 5.52
CA ALA A 283 -12.77 10.94 6.78
C ALA A 283 -12.82 9.41 6.67
N GLU A 284 -13.39 8.88 5.58
CA GLU A 284 -13.35 7.43 5.32
C GLU A 284 -11.93 6.89 5.14
N THR A 285 -11.04 7.70 4.55
CA THR A 285 -9.65 7.31 4.29
C THR A 285 -8.85 7.22 5.58
N GLU A 286 -9.06 8.14 6.51
CA GLU A 286 -8.48 8.09 7.85
C GLU A 286 -8.91 6.83 8.59
N HIS A 287 -10.21 6.50 8.57
CA HIS A 287 -10.72 5.26 9.17
C HIS A 287 -10.10 4.01 8.55
N MET A 288 -10.00 3.96 7.22
CA MET A 288 -9.37 2.84 6.51
C MET A 288 -7.89 2.70 6.87
N VAL A 289 -7.15 3.81 6.94
CA VAL A 289 -5.72 3.82 7.28
C VAL A 289 -5.49 3.41 8.73
N ALA A 290 -6.35 3.84 9.65
CA ALA A 290 -6.31 3.45 11.05
C ALA A 290 -6.58 1.95 11.22
N ALA A 291 -7.59 1.42 10.53
CA ALA A 291 -7.93 -0.01 10.57
C ALA A 291 -6.82 -0.91 9.98
N ALA A 292 -6.04 -0.41 9.04
CA ALA A 292 -4.92 -1.16 8.45
C ALA A 292 -3.62 -1.11 9.28
N GLY A 293 -3.57 -0.29 10.33
CA GLY A 293 -2.39 -0.09 11.18
C GLY A 293 -2.44 -0.75 12.55
N GLY A 294 -3.56 -1.41 12.90
CA GLY A 294 -3.72 -2.24 14.10
C GLY A 294 -3.52 -3.72 13.79
#